data_AF-A0A965Z4I4-F1
#
_entry.id   AF-A0A965Z4I4-F1
#
_cell.length_a   1.000
_cell.length_b   1.000
_cell.length_c   1.000
_cell.angle_alpha   90.00
_cell.angle_beta   90.00
_cell.angle_gamma   90.00
#
_symmetry.space_group_name_H-M   'P 1'
#
loop_
_entity.id
_entity.type
_entity.pdbx_description
1 polymer ?
#
loop_
_entity_poly.entity_id
_entity_poly.type
_entity_poly.pdbx_seq_one_letter_code
_entity_poly.pdbx_strand_id
1 'polypeptide(L)'
;MNRPAYPPVSAARLEEVSSACTLSDMEIFVFPSLLYPLVLANLMSPRIWAWRDDPWFANFPKLTPYRRILRLKQFIMDHYAFNLDLETWGLTTQDREMARFAPFIPPETIARSNALFGYEGDQFYFDLDIRRHFGLDKYKRDVIPYWKTETVEAMDAFRHMPGHAVGAGECVSLSTLYAAALYVLCGIPLDDIFLVATPLHSQNFVDVHDGILTNNRRLVTKAMWFNGTELSTKARRALEHEQVTIVSHCSGWIHVVYPEAGIAPDAYARFRDKLGAFARTPVASEILFNFLRQSPARQKCFQIEHACCGKRRWLPAEAAYAFENSCSYKVSDRTRDKLLAEMDEDDFFAEPLADRIPLNKFDDFFKQGHVDLDNEDDRRRLGLEFNCYSSNACEIIDELRAFCHLEPRWPDADAAKTFVPGPRIDLPPGLTREEIIAALEAQRGDNSVADLAFYAFRDLARTDPRPFLKAAIERSPVCVEAAKTLELPMILACLREMEDESIYDTTRAAQPDEVWNAHRGDGFEKAVTLAAILHARSPAAPFTLRATSETATLSFDGKEYAFPTKKGLQLDLAWPLSI
;
A
#
# COMPACT_ATOMS: atom_id res chain seq x y z
N MET A 1 29.85 13.09 30.66
CA MET A 1 28.85 12.95 29.59
C MET A 1 29.33 11.85 28.67
N ASN A 2 28.63 10.72 28.62
CA ASN A 2 28.92 9.69 27.61
C ASN A 2 28.65 10.31 26.24
N ARG A 3 29.61 10.20 25.32
CA ARG A 3 29.38 10.57 23.91
C ARG A 3 28.18 9.75 23.41
N PRO A 4 27.18 10.34 22.75
CA PRO A 4 26.13 9.54 22.12
C PRO A 4 26.77 8.55 21.15
N ALA A 5 26.29 7.31 21.15
CA ALA A 5 26.85 6.23 20.33
C ALA A 5 26.71 6.52 18.82
N TYR A 6 25.76 7.38 18.44
CA TYR A 6 25.50 7.79 17.06
C TYR A 6 25.62 9.31 16.93
N PRO A 7 26.22 9.82 15.84
CA PRO A 7 26.42 11.25 15.66
C PRO A 7 25.08 11.98 15.50
N PRO A 8 24.99 13.23 15.99
CA PRO A 8 23.87 14.13 15.71
C PRO A 8 23.57 14.23 14.19
N VAL A 9 22.32 14.00 13.79
CA VAL A 9 21.82 14.30 12.44
C VAL A 9 21.97 15.80 12.15
N SER A 10 22.43 16.12 10.95
CA SER A 10 22.62 17.52 10.53
C SER A 10 21.28 18.23 10.30
N ALA A 11 21.28 19.55 10.47
CA ALA A 11 20.12 20.42 10.21
C ALA A 11 19.44 20.13 8.86
N ALA A 12 20.25 19.99 7.81
CA ALA A 12 19.77 19.80 6.44
C ALA A 12 19.02 18.48 6.21
N ARG A 13 19.33 17.44 7.00
CA ARG A 13 18.69 16.13 6.92
C ARG A 13 17.59 15.93 7.96
N LEU A 14 17.45 16.85 8.90
CA LEU A 14 16.56 16.67 10.06
C LEU A 14 15.09 16.46 9.64
N GLU A 15 14.62 17.14 8.58
CA GLU A 15 13.25 16.95 8.08
C GLU A 15 13.06 15.55 7.47
N GLU A 16 13.92 15.13 6.55
CA GLU A 16 13.90 13.79 5.94
C GLU A 16 13.96 12.69 7.02
N VAL A 17 14.94 12.77 7.91
CA VAL A 17 15.18 11.72 8.92
C VAL A 17 14.07 11.69 9.97
N SER A 18 13.51 12.84 10.34
CA SER A 18 12.34 12.86 11.23
C SER A 18 11.09 12.32 10.53
N SER A 19 10.98 12.48 9.22
CA SER A 19 9.90 11.91 8.41
C SER A 19 10.01 10.39 8.32
N ALA A 20 11.19 9.80 8.45
CA ALA A 20 11.34 8.35 8.62
C ALA A 20 10.64 7.81 9.88
N CYS A 21 10.35 8.65 10.88
CA CYS A 21 9.63 8.23 12.08
C CYS A 21 8.11 8.23 11.90
N THR A 22 7.57 8.94 10.92
CA THR A 22 6.12 9.09 10.68
C THR A 22 5.67 8.48 9.37
N LEU A 23 6.49 8.56 8.32
CA LEU A 23 6.29 7.90 7.03
C LEU A 23 4.94 8.24 6.39
N SER A 24 4.47 9.48 6.48
CA SER A 24 3.21 9.83 5.84
C SER A 24 3.31 9.72 4.31
N ASP A 25 2.17 9.53 3.62
CA ASP A 25 2.14 9.43 2.16
C ASP A 25 2.76 10.66 1.49
N MET A 26 2.50 11.86 2.04
CA MET A 26 3.14 13.11 1.61
C MET A 26 4.65 13.08 1.87
N GLU A 27 5.10 12.58 3.02
CA GLU A 27 6.52 12.47 3.36
C GLU A 27 7.25 11.50 2.42
N ILE A 28 6.64 10.37 2.07
CA ILE A 28 7.19 9.39 1.12
C ILE A 28 7.24 9.97 -0.29
N PHE A 29 6.26 10.77 -0.69
CA PHE A 29 6.27 11.46 -1.98
C PHE A 29 7.38 12.51 -2.07
N VAL A 30 7.54 13.33 -1.03
CA VAL A 30 8.60 14.36 -0.98
C VAL A 30 9.98 13.75 -0.78
N PHE A 31 10.09 12.64 -0.05
CA PHE A 31 11.33 11.93 0.21
C PHE A 31 11.18 10.46 -0.24
N PRO A 32 11.31 10.15 -1.55
CA PRO A 32 11.14 8.80 -2.07
C PRO A 32 12.13 7.78 -1.49
N SER A 33 13.21 8.26 -0.86
CA SER A 33 14.14 7.46 -0.06
C SER A 33 13.49 6.77 1.15
N LEU A 34 12.31 7.21 1.59
CA LEU A 34 11.62 6.72 2.80
C LEU A 34 10.77 5.46 2.60
N LEU A 35 10.38 5.12 1.36
CA LEU A 35 9.51 3.95 1.11
C LEU A 35 10.19 2.61 1.45
N TYR A 36 11.43 2.41 0.98
CA TYR A 36 12.18 1.17 1.21
C TYR A 36 12.61 0.96 2.69
N PRO A 37 13.06 2.00 3.43
CA PRO A 37 13.34 1.90 4.86
C PRO A 37 12.23 1.28 5.69
N LEU A 38 10.95 1.47 5.33
CA LEU A 38 9.85 0.84 6.02
C LEU A 38 9.82 -0.70 5.82
N VAL A 39 10.17 -1.19 4.63
CA VAL A 39 10.35 -2.63 4.41
C VAL A 39 11.45 -3.16 5.33
N LEU A 40 12.58 -2.45 5.40
CA LEU A 40 13.71 -2.83 6.24
C LEU A 40 13.37 -2.77 7.73
N ALA A 41 12.61 -1.78 8.18
CA ALA A 41 12.11 -1.72 9.55
C ALA A 41 11.22 -2.93 9.88
N ASN A 42 10.34 -3.33 8.95
CA ASN A 42 9.52 -4.54 9.10
C ASN A 42 10.36 -5.84 9.06
N LEU A 43 11.48 -5.88 8.32
CA LEU A 43 12.42 -7.01 8.35
C LEU A 43 13.15 -7.13 9.69
N MET A 44 13.48 -6.00 10.33
CA MET A 44 14.13 -5.97 11.65
C MET A 44 13.13 -6.23 12.80
N SER A 45 11.85 -5.94 12.59
CA SER A 45 10.76 -6.16 13.55
C SER A 45 10.68 -7.63 13.96
N PRO A 46 10.56 -7.97 15.25
CA PRO A 46 10.34 -9.35 15.68
C PRO A 46 8.95 -9.89 15.31
N ARG A 47 7.99 -9.03 14.93
CA ARG A 47 6.58 -9.42 14.75
C ARG A 47 6.40 -10.43 13.62
N ILE A 48 7.00 -10.18 12.46
CA ILE A 48 6.91 -11.09 11.30
C ILE A 48 7.68 -12.39 11.56
N TRP A 49 8.80 -12.32 12.29
CA TRP A 49 9.59 -13.52 12.63
C TRP A 49 8.83 -14.46 13.56
N ALA A 50 8.05 -13.92 14.50
CA ALA A 50 7.19 -14.72 15.35
C ALA A 50 6.15 -15.54 14.56
N TRP A 51 5.78 -15.13 13.34
CA TRP A 51 4.87 -15.92 12.49
C TRP A 51 5.49 -17.23 12.02
N ARG A 52 6.83 -17.38 12.01
CA ARG A 52 7.48 -18.65 11.66
C ARG A 52 7.10 -19.77 12.61
N ASP A 53 6.81 -19.43 13.86
CA ASP A 53 6.43 -20.37 14.90
C ASP A 53 4.91 -20.64 14.95
N ASP A 54 4.11 -19.91 14.16
CA ASP A 54 2.67 -20.11 14.09
C ASP A 54 2.32 -21.40 13.33
N PRO A 55 1.41 -22.26 13.85
CA PRO A 55 1.01 -23.52 13.22
C PRO A 55 0.54 -23.39 11.77
N TRP A 56 0.02 -22.23 11.36
CA TRP A 56 -0.33 -21.92 9.99
C TRP A 56 0.86 -22.16 9.05
N PHE A 57 2.08 -21.81 9.47
CA PHE A 57 3.29 -21.86 8.66
C PHE A 57 4.07 -23.17 8.79
N ALA A 58 3.68 -24.11 9.65
CA ALA A 58 4.43 -25.33 9.94
C ALA A 58 4.81 -26.18 8.70
N ASN A 59 3.97 -26.17 7.65
CA ASN A 59 4.22 -26.93 6.41
C ASN A 59 4.92 -26.11 5.30
N PHE A 60 5.28 -24.84 5.54
CA PHE A 60 5.92 -23.98 4.52
C PHE A 60 7.16 -24.61 3.86
N PRO A 61 8.08 -25.28 4.58
CA PRO A 61 9.25 -25.91 3.97
C PRO A 61 8.92 -26.91 2.85
N LYS A 62 7.73 -27.55 2.90
CA LYS A 62 7.28 -28.54 1.90
C LYS A 62 6.56 -27.91 0.70
N LEU A 63 6.25 -26.62 0.74
CA LEU A 63 5.49 -25.92 -0.30
C LEU A 63 6.42 -25.23 -1.30
N THR A 64 5.98 -25.15 -2.55
CA THR A 64 6.61 -24.29 -3.55
C THR A 64 6.47 -22.81 -3.17
N PRO A 65 7.36 -21.91 -3.64
CA PRO A 65 7.28 -20.49 -3.35
C PRO A 65 5.89 -19.90 -3.62
N TYR A 66 5.30 -20.21 -4.78
CA TYR A 66 3.94 -19.78 -5.14
C TYR A 66 2.87 -20.22 -4.15
N ARG A 67 2.90 -21.49 -3.69
CA ARG A 67 1.95 -21.98 -2.68
C ARG A 67 2.14 -21.29 -1.33
N ARG A 68 3.38 -20.95 -0.95
CA ARG A 68 3.67 -20.16 0.27
C ARG A 68 3.04 -18.77 0.16
N ILE A 69 3.21 -18.10 -0.99
CA ILE A 69 2.63 -16.77 -1.25
C ILE A 69 1.09 -16.81 -1.09
N LEU A 70 0.42 -17.82 -1.66
CA LEU A 70 -1.04 -17.94 -1.52
C LEU A 70 -1.50 -18.17 -0.07
N ARG A 71 -0.72 -18.91 0.74
CA ARG A 71 -1.02 -19.10 2.17
C ARG A 71 -0.70 -17.87 3.00
N LEU A 72 0.36 -17.14 2.66
CA LEU A 72 0.70 -15.85 3.28
C LEU A 72 -0.42 -14.83 3.02
N LYS A 73 -0.93 -14.73 1.79
CA LYS A 73 -2.08 -13.88 1.44
C LYS A 73 -3.25 -14.13 2.38
N GLN A 74 -3.63 -15.40 2.55
CA GLN A 74 -4.76 -15.75 3.40
C GLN A 74 -4.47 -15.39 4.87
N PHE A 75 -3.26 -15.61 5.37
CA PHE A 75 -2.88 -15.20 6.72
C PHE A 75 -3.03 -13.69 6.93
N ILE A 76 -2.50 -12.87 6.01
CA ILE A 76 -2.64 -11.40 6.10
C ILE A 76 -4.12 -11.00 6.01
N MET A 77 -4.90 -11.65 5.14
CA MET A 77 -6.35 -11.43 5.08
C MET A 77 -7.06 -11.81 6.40
N ASP A 78 -6.60 -12.78 7.15
CA ASP A 78 -7.29 -13.17 8.38
C ASP A 78 -6.88 -12.27 9.58
N HIS A 79 -5.71 -11.63 9.50
CA HIS A 79 -5.11 -10.89 10.64
C HIS A 79 -5.04 -9.37 10.45
N TYR A 80 -5.22 -8.85 9.23
CA TYR A 80 -5.15 -7.41 8.95
C TYR A 80 -6.34 -6.91 8.13
N ALA A 81 -7.01 -5.89 8.65
CA ALA A 81 -7.96 -5.09 7.90
C ALA A 81 -7.24 -4.02 7.05
N PHE A 82 -7.90 -3.58 5.98
CA PHE A 82 -7.48 -2.36 5.29
C PHE A 82 -8.12 -1.19 6.02
N ASN A 83 -7.31 -0.29 6.58
CA ASN A 83 -7.82 0.90 7.26
C ASN A 83 -8.28 1.92 6.21
N LEU A 84 -9.57 2.26 6.26
CA LEU A 84 -10.19 3.27 5.40
C LEU A 84 -10.58 4.53 6.19
N ASP A 85 -10.35 4.54 7.50
CA ASP A 85 -10.59 5.72 8.33
C ASP A 85 -9.42 6.68 8.19
N LEU A 86 -9.62 7.71 7.38
CA LEU A 86 -8.61 8.74 7.11
C LEU A 86 -8.39 9.69 8.31
N GLU A 87 -9.19 9.59 9.37
CA GLU A 87 -9.03 10.39 10.59
C GLU A 87 -8.23 9.66 11.68
N THR A 88 -7.87 8.38 11.48
CA THR A 88 -7.15 7.58 12.48
C THR A 88 -5.89 8.29 13.00
N TRP A 89 -5.14 8.92 12.10
CA TRP A 89 -3.90 9.66 12.43
C TRP A 89 -4.10 11.18 12.47
N GLY A 90 -5.35 11.62 12.54
CA GLY A 90 -5.74 13.01 12.69
C GLY A 90 -5.68 13.81 11.40
N LEU A 91 -5.80 15.12 11.55
CA LEU A 91 -5.94 16.06 10.44
C LEU A 91 -4.83 17.11 10.48
N THR A 92 -4.44 17.60 9.31
CA THR A 92 -3.55 18.75 9.11
C THR A 92 -4.20 19.73 8.13
N THR A 93 -3.47 20.78 7.74
CA THR A 93 -3.92 21.75 6.73
C THR A 93 -2.96 21.81 5.55
N GLN A 94 -3.51 22.10 4.37
CA GLN A 94 -2.73 22.31 3.15
C GLN A 94 -1.62 23.33 3.36
N ASP A 95 -1.94 24.50 3.93
CA ASP A 95 -0.99 25.58 4.18
C ASP A 95 0.19 25.13 5.06
N ARG A 96 -0.08 24.31 6.08
CA ARG A 96 0.95 23.81 7.00
C ARG A 96 1.92 22.87 6.29
N GLU A 97 1.41 21.89 5.57
CA GLU A 97 2.27 20.93 4.87
C GLU A 97 3.00 21.59 3.68
N MET A 98 2.36 22.52 2.97
CA MET A 98 3.03 23.32 1.93
C MET A 98 4.18 24.14 2.50
N ALA A 99 3.98 24.84 3.61
CA ALA A 99 5.03 25.63 4.24
C ALA A 99 6.19 24.75 4.72
N ARG A 100 5.88 23.56 5.24
CA ARG A 100 6.86 22.56 5.69
C ARG A 100 7.71 22.02 4.54
N PHE A 101 7.10 21.70 3.40
CA PHE A 101 7.77 21.05 2.27
C PHE A 101 8.33 22.00 1.21
N ALA A 102 7.96 23.29 1.22
CA ALA A 102 8.46 24.30 0.29
C ALA A 102 10.00 24.33 0.10
N PRO A 103 10.83 24.05 1.14
CA PRO A 103 12.29 23.98 0.95
C PRO A 103 12.79 22.78 0.13
N PHE A 104 11.98 21.72 -0.04
CA PHE A 104 12.40 20.43 -0.60
C PHE A 104 11.79 20.14 -1.98
N ILE A 105 10.60 20.68 -2.23
CA ILE A 105 9.89 20.49 -3.49
C ILE A 105 9.13 21.79 -3.85
N PRO A 106 9.15 22.22 -5.12
CA PRO A 106 8.48 23.46 -5.50
C PRO A 106 6.96 23.38 -5.25
N PRO A 107 6.31 24.44 -4.72
CA PRO A 107 4.88 24.45 -4.43
C PRO A 107 4.01 24.08 -5.64
N GLU A 108 4.40 24.45 -6.85
CA GLU A 108 3.71 24.09 -8.09
C GLU A 108 3.74 22.58 -8.37
N THR A 109 4.79 21.88 -7.93
CA THR A 109 4.90 20.42 -8.07
C THR A 109 4.05 19.71 -7.03
N ILE A 110 4.02 20.22 -5.79
CA ILE A 110 3.10 19.77 -4.74
C ILE A 110 1.64 19.95 -5.23
N ALA A 111 1.33 21.13 -5.77
CA ALA A 111 0.01 21.48 -6.29
C ALA A 111 -0.45 20.55 -7.42
N ARG A 112 0.46 20.09 -8.30
CA ARG A 112 0.12 19.11 -9.35
C ARG A 112 -0.20 17.72 -8.82
N SER A 113 0.27 17.38 -7.62
CA SER A 113 -0.05 16.13 -6.94
C SER A 113 -1.39 16.24 -6.19
N ASN A 114 -2.46 16.60 -6.93
CA ASN A 114 -3.81 16.89 -6.43
C ASN A 114 -4.34 15.84 -5.44
N ALA A 115 -4.11 14.57 -5.73
CA ALA A 115 -4.50 13.42 -4.92
C ALA A 115 -3.94 13.46 -3.49
N LEU A 116 -2.66 13.80 -3.34
CA LEU A 116 -1.94 13.71 -2.07
C LEU A 116 -2.13 14.94 -1.16
N PHE A 117 -2.61 16.04 -1.73
CA PHE A 117 -2.69 17.33 -1.03
C PHE A 117 -4.08 17.99 -1.17
N GLY A 118 -5.03 17.35 -1.85
CA GLY A 118 -6.46 17.70 -1.83
C GLY A 118 -6.85 19.00 -2.57
N TYR A 119 -6.06 19.44 -3.57
CA TYR A 119 -6.21 20.78 -4.17
C TYR A 119 -7.44 20.94 -5.08
N GLU A 120 -7.68 19.98 -5.96
CA GLU A 120 -8.87 19.93 -6.81
C GLU A 120 -9.45 18.53 -6.67
N GLY A 121 -10.73 18.43 -6.32
CA GLY A 121 -11.39 17.13 -6.13
C GLY A 121 -11.07 16.19 -7.29
N ASP A 122 -10.55 15.03 -6.94
CA ASP A 122 -9.73 14.17 -7.79
C ASP A 122 -10.52 13.33 -8.81
N GLN A 123 -10.89 13.89 -9.97
CA GLN A 123 -11.85 13.38 -10.99
C GLN A 123 -11.76 11.89 -11.41
N PHE A 124 -10.73 11.14 -11.02
CA PHE A 124 -10.52 9.75 -11.44
C PHE A 124 -11.07 8.72 -10.45
N TYR A 125 -11.32 9.10 -9.20
CA TYR A 125 -12.12 8.28 -8.28
C TYR A 125 -13.63 8.56 -8.38
N PHE A 126 -14.09 9.44 -9.29
CA PHE A 126 -15.35 10.20 -9.21
C PHE A 126 -16.68 9.48 -9.48
N ASP A 127 -16.68 8.16 -9.61
CA ASP A 127 -17.92 7.44 -9.29
C ASP A 127 -18.12 7.36 -7.76
N LEU A 128 -17.05 7.50 -6.97
CA LEU A 128 -17.01 7.62 -5.51
C LEU A 128 -16.56 9.04 -5.16
N ASP A 129 -17.50 9.89 -4.78
CA ASP A 129 -17.21 11.19 -4.15
C ASP A 129 -16.36 10.96 -2.88
N ILE A 130 -15.03 10.99 -2.97
CA ILE A 130 -14.09 10.60 -1.89
C ILE A 130 -14.38 11.38 -0.61
N ARG A 131 -14.55 12.70 -0.69
CA ARG A 131 -14.79 13.51 0.52
C ARG A 131 -16.10 13.11 1.19
N ARG A 132 -17.15 12.85 0.41
CA ARG A 132 -18.41 12.33 0.95
C ARG A 132 -18.29 10.90 1.45
N HIS A 133 -17.61 10.03 0.71
CA HIS A 133 -17.42 8.61 0.99
C HIS A 133 -16.66 8.40 2.30
N PHE A 134 -15.66 9.24 2.56
CA PHE A 134 -14.86 9.24 3.78
C PHE A 134 -15.34 10.27 4.83
N GLY A 135 -16.48 10.94 4.60
CA GLY A 135 -17.05 11.88 5.58
C GLY A 135 -16.26 13.17 5.81
N LEU A 136 -15.31 13.51 4.94
CA LEU A 136 -14.47 14.72 5.01
C LEU A 136 -15.24 16.01 4.62
N ASP A 137 -16.45 15.90 4.10
CA ASP A 137 -17.32 17.06 3.79
C ASP A 137 -17.70 17.87 5.03
N LYS A 138 -17.56 17.30 6.24
CA LYS A 138 -17.74 18.03 7.50
C LYS A 138 -16.64 19.07 7.77
N TYR A 139 -15.52 19.01 7.04
CA TYR A 139 -14.41 19.94 7.17
C TYR A 139 -14.32 20.92 6.00
N LYS A 140 -13.65 22.05 6.22
CA LYS A 140 -13.31 22.99 5.15
C LYS A 140 -12.38 22.31 4.12
N ARG A 141 -12.32 22.87 2.91
CA ARG A 141 -11.53 22.29 1.80
C ARG A 141 -10.03 22.24 2.08
N ASP A 142 -9.51 23.15 2.89
CA ASP A 142 -8.10 23.28 3.27
C ASP A 142 -7.63 22.27 4.34
N VAL A 143 -8.56 21.56 4.99
CA VAL A 143 -8.25 20.49 5.95
C VAL A 143 -8.13 19.17 5.23
N ILE A 144 -7.02 18.47 5.49
CA ILE A 144 -6.70 17.18 4.88
C ILE A 144 -6.30 16.15 5.96
N PRO A 145 -6.53 14.86 5.73
CA PRO A 145 -5.96 13.78 6.53
C PRO A 145 -4.44 13.88 6.68
N TYR A 146 -3.93 13.52 7.86
CA TYR A 146 -2.51 13.25 8.03
C TYR A 146 -2.28 11.74 7.81
N TRP A 147 -2.17 11.30 6.56
CA TRP A 147 -2.01 9.88 6.17
C TRP A 147 -0.66 9.30 6.59
N LYS A 148 -0.56 8.92 7.86
CA LYS A 148 0.64 8.34 8.43
C LYS A 148 0.71 6.84 8.14
N THR A 149 1.82 6.37 7.57
CA THR A 149 2.02 4.94 7.33
C THR A 149 2.48 4.22 8.61
N GLU A 150 2.06 2.96 8.76
CA GLU A 150 2.33 2.13 9.93
C GLU A 150 3.46 1.11 9.70
N THR A 151 4.35 0.99 10.70
CA THR A 151 5.17 -0.22 10.88
C THR A 151 4.29 -1.39 11.32
N VAL A 152 4.78 -2.62 11.20
CA VAL A 152 4.00 -3.81 11.63
C VAL A 152 3.59 -3.75 13.11
N GLU A 153 4.38 -3.12 14.00
CA GLU A 153 3.97 -2.89 15.39
C GLU A 153 2.76 -1.95 15.51
N ALA A 154 2.76 -0.85 14.77
CA ALA A 154 1.64 0.08 14.73
C ALA A 154 0.41 -0.58 14.07
N MET A 155 0.60 -1.39 13.04
CA MET A 155 -0.49 -2.17 12.42
C MET A 155 -1.11 -3.14 13.41
N ASP A 156 -0.29 -3.84 14.20
CA ASP A 156 -0.75 -4.76 15.24
C ASP A 156 -1.54 -4.04 16.33
N ALA A 157 -1.17 -2.80 16.65
CA ALA A 157 -1.76 -2.02 17.72
C ALA A 157 -3.22 -1.62 17.47
N PHE A 158 -3.69 -1.63 16.22
CA PHE A 158 -5.10 -1.37 15.89
C PHE A 158 -6.05 -2.26 16.67
N ARG A 159 -5.68 -3.50 17.03
CA ARG A 159 -6.51 -4.39 17.86
C ARG A 159 -6.88 -3.83 19.24
N HIS A 160 -6.17 -2.78 19.69
CA HIS A 160 -6.43 -2.08 20.95
C HIS A 160 -7.31 -0.84 20.77
N MET A 161 -7.56 -0.43 19.53
CA MET A 161 -8.38 0.73 19.19
C MET A 161 -9.87 0.33 19.14
N PRO A 162 -10.80 1.23 19.51
CA PRO A 162 -12.23 0.96 19.38
C PRO A 162 -12.63 0.58 17.95
N GLY A 163 -13.45 -0.46 17.79
CA GLY A 163 -13.97 -0.89 16.48
C GLY A 163 -13.06 -1.84 15.69
N HIS A 164 -11.86 -2.14 16.17
CA HIS A 164 -10.91 -3.04 15.51
C HIS A 164 -10.78 -4.37 16.26
N ALA A 165 -11.09 -5.48 15.57
CA ALA A 165 -10.94 -6.83 16.12
C ALA A 165 -9.55 -7.44 15.85
N VAL A 166 -8.85 -6.93 14.84
CA VAL A 166 -7.57 -7.43 14.33
C VAL A 166 -6.66 -6.25 14.03
N GLY A 167 -5.43 -6.50 13.59
CA GLY A 167 -4.55 -5.43 13.11
C GLY A 167 -5.15 -4.72 11.90
N ALA A 168 -4.65 -3.54 11.57
CA ALA A 168 -5.05 -2.84 10.35
C ALA A 168 -3.89 -2.00 9.82
N GLY A 169 -4.02 -1.51 8.59
CA GLY A 169 -3.10 -0.50 8.07
C GLY A 169 -3.54 -0.01 6.71
N GLU A 170 -2.91 1.09 6.29
CA GLU A 170 -3.13 1.72 5.00
C GLU A 170 -2.37 1.00 3.86
N CYS A 171 -2.50 1.50 2.63
CA CYS A 171 -2.00 0.79 1.45
C CYS A 171 -0.47 0.62 1.45
N VAL A 172 0.29 1.65 1.86
CA VAL A 172 1.75 1.58 1.99
C VAL A 172 2.15 0.58 3.09
N SER A 173 1.44 0.59 4.22
CA SER A 173 1.69 -0.33 5.35
C SER A 173 1.49 -1.79 4.94
N LEU A 174 0.38 -2.09 4.27
CA LEU A 174 0.11 -3.43 3.74
C LEU A 174 1.11 -3.84 2.66
N SER A 175 1.51 -2.91 1.78
CA SER A 175 2.51 -3.15 0.75
C SER A 175 3.86 -3.55 1.35
N THR A 176 4.37 -2.77 2.31
CA THR A 176 5.65 -3.04 2.97
C THR A 176 5.59 -4.25 3.91
N LEU A 177 4.45 -4.53 4.54
CA LEU A 177 4.20 -5.77 5.29
C LEU A 177 4.32 -6.99 4.37
N TYR A 178 3.68 -6.95 3.20
CA TYR A 178 3.79 -8.02 2.21
C TYR A 178 5.24 -8.20 1.75
N ALA A 179 5.96 -7.13 1.43
CA ALA A 179 7.36 -7.22 0.98
C ALA A 179 8.25 -7.92 2.03
N ALA A 180 8.16 -7.49 3.29
CA ALA A 180 8.92 -8.11 4.38
C ALA A 180 8.49 -9.56 4.64
N ALA A 181 7.19 -9.87 4.65
CA ALA A 181 6.69 -11.22 4.89
C ALA A 181 6.99 -12.20 3.75
N LEU A 182 6.99 -11.73 2.48
CA LEU A 182 7.41 -12.52 1.32
C LEU A 182 8.87 -12.93 1.44
N TYR A 183 9.74 -12.02 1.89
CA TYR A 183 11.14 -12.31 2.14
C TYR A 183 11.31 -13.29 3.31
N VAL A 184 10.75 -12.97 4.49
CA VAL A 184 10.96 -13.74 5.73
C VAL A 184 10.35 -15.13 5.68
N LEU A 185 9.13 -15.27 5.13
CA LEU A 185 8.36 -16.52 5.22
C LEU A 185 8.38 -17.31 3.91
N CYS A 186 8.27 -16.62 2.78
CA CYS A 186 8.22 -17.31 1.48
C CYS A 186 9.61 -17.57 0.89
N GLY A 187 10.64 -16.83 1.34
CA GLY A 187 12.00 -16.92 0.83
C GLY A 187 12.15 -16.27 -0.54
N ILE A 188 11.32 -15.26 -0.85
CA ILE A 188 11.43 -14.49 -2.09
C ILE A 188 12.56 -13.47 -1.93
N PRO A 189 13.56 -13.45 -2.83
CA PRO A 189 14.63 -12.44 -2.81
C PRO A 189 14.08 -11.02 -2.89
N LEU A 190 14.76 -10.07 -2.24
CA LEU A 190 14.40 -8.66 -2.36
C LEU A 190 14.53 -8.13 -3.78
N ASP A 191 15.43 -8.71 -4.60
CA ASP A 191 15.55 -8.41 -6.03
C ASP A 191 14.24 -8.68 -6.80
N ASP A 192 13.42 -9.63 -6.34
CA ASP A 192 12.19 -10.02 -7.04
C ASP A 192 10.95 -9.27 -6.53
N ILE A 193 11.12 -8.27 -5.65
CA ILE A 193 10.03 -7.51 -5.03
C ILE A 193 10.21 -6.01 -5.33
N PHE A 194 9.33 -5.47 -6.16
CA PHE A 194 9.29 -4.05 -6.52
C PHE A 194 8.12 -3.37 -5.84
N LEU A 195 8.38 -2.31 -5.07
CA LEU A 195 7.33 -1.47 -4.51
C LEU A 195 6.92 -0.43 -5.55
N VAL A 196 5.62 -0.28 -5.77
CA VAL A 196 5.02 0.59 -6.79
C VAL A 196 4.00 1.47 -6.10
N ALA A 197 4.23 2.79 -6.16
CA ALA A 197 3.28 3.77 -5.66
C ALA A 197 2.71 4.60 -6.80
N THR A 198 1.42 4.91 -6.69
CA THR A 198 0.68 5.92 -7.43
C THR A 198 0.14 6.94 -6.42
N PRO A 199 -0.45 8.08 -6.85
CA PRO A 199 -0.90 9.09 -5.91
C PRO A 199 -1.96 8.61 -4.89
N LEU A 200 -2.76 7.58 -5.22
CA LEU A 200 -3.81 7.07 -4.33
C LEU A 200 -3.65 5.59 -3.96
N HIS A 201 -2.56 4.94 -4.34
CA HIS A 201 -2.36 3.53 -4.04
C HIS A 201 -0.89 3.13 -3.96
N SER A 202 -0.58 2.18 -3.08
CA SER A 202 0.71 1.51 -3.00
C SER A 202 0.52 0.00 -3.03
N GLN A 203 1.35 -0.65 -3.82
CA GLN A 203 1.33 -2.10 -4.06
C GLN A 203 2.73 -2.61 -4.37
N ASN A 204 2.91 -3.94 -4.40
CA ASN A 204 4.15 -4.55 -4.88
C ASN A 204 3.89 -5.33 -6.17
N PHE A 205 4.86 -5.30 -7.08
CA PHE A 205 5.01 -6.29 -8.13
C PHE A 205 6.07 -7.31 -7.71
N VAL A 206 5.70 -8.59 -7.73
CA VAL A 206 6.56 -9.70 -7.34
C VAL A 206 6.86 -10.55 -8.58
N ASP A 207 8.13 -10.61 -8.98
CA ASP A 207 8.59 -11.34 -10.18
C ASP A 207 8.71 -12.85 -9.90
N VAL A 208 7.56 -13.49 -9.71
CA VAL A 208 7.45 -14.95 -9.52
C VAL A 208 6.44 -15.50 -10.53
N HIS A 209 6.84 -16.53 -11.27
CA HIS A 209 6.07 -17.06 -12.40
C HIS A 209 5.74 -15.97 -13.44
N ASP A 210 4.45 -15.71 -13.71
CA ASP A 210 3.98 -14.68 -14.63
C ASP A 210 3.81 -13.31 -13.97
N GLY A 211 4.19 -13.18 -12.69
CA GLY A 211 4.03 -11.98 -11.87
C GLY A 211 2.83 -12.04 -10.93
N ILE A 212 2.96 -11.34 -9.79
CA ILE A 212 1.90 -11.15 -8.80
C ILE A 212 1.90 -9.68 -8.37
N LEU A 213 0.72 -9.04 -8.35
CA LEU A 213 0.52 -7.73 -7.72
C LEU A 213 -0.12 -7.90 -6.35
N THR A 214 0.35 -7.14 -5.35
CA THR A 214 -0.45 -6.93 -4.14
C THR A 214 -1.57 -5.94 -4.42
N ASN A 215 -2.65 -6.00 -3.66
CA ASN A 215 -3.73 -5.01 -3.69
C ASN A 215 -4.31 -4.93 -2.28
N ASN A 216 -3.82 -3.97 -1.49
CA ASN A 216 -4.06 -3.88 -0.05
C ASN A 216 -3.80 -5.25 0.62
N ARG A 217 -4.79 -5.81 1.32
CA ARG A 217 -4.71 -7.13 1.97
C ARG A 217 -4.74 -8.32 1.01
N ARG A 218 -5.00 -8.14 -0.29
CA ARG A 218 -5.13 -9.22 -1.29
C ARG A 218 -3.90 -9.32 -2.20
N LEU A 219 -3.85 -10.39 -2.98
CA LEU A 219 -2.91 -10.58 -4.10
C LEU A 219 -3.69 -10.88 -5.38
N VAL A 220 -3.12 -10.47 -6.51
CA VAL A 220 -3.69 -10.62 -7.84
C VAL A 220 -2.65 -11.27 -8.74
N THR A 221 -2.97 -12.46 -9.23
CA THR A 221 -2.17 -13.16 -10.24
C THR A 221 -2.55 -12.66 -11.64
N LYS A 222 -1.73 -12.97 -12.64
CA LYS A 222 -2.04 -12.63 -14.04
C LYS A 222 -3.41 -13.15 -14.49
N ALA A 223 -3.76 -14.38 -14.13
CA ALA A 223 -5.10 -14.92 -14.41
C ALA A 223 -6.20 -14.07 -13.75
N MET A 224 -6.05 -13.74 -12.47
CA MET A 224 -7.01 -12.88 -11.75
C MET A 224 -7.13 -11.48 -12.36
N TRP A 225 -6.04 -10.93 -12.91
CA TRP A 225 -6.02 -9.63 -13.60
C TRP A 225 -6.94 -9.60 -14.82
N PHE A 226 -7.02 -10.70 -15.56
CA PHE A 226 -7.84 -10.84 -16.77
C PHE A 226 -9.12 -11.66 -16.57
N ASN A 227 -9.55 -11.89 -15.32
CA ASN A 227 -10.80 -12.59 -15.04
C ASN A 227 -12.04 -11.68 -15.17
N GLY A 228 -11.91 -10.37 -15.37
CA GLY A 228 -13.08 -9.46 -15.49
C GLY A 228 -14.05 -9.50 -14.33
N THR A 229 -13.57 -9.85 -13.13
CA THR A 229 -14.35 -9.81 -11.89
C THR A 229 -14.28 -8.43 -11.25
N GLU A 230 -15.13 -8.13 -10.27
CA GLU A 230 -15.03 -6.89 -9.49
C GLU A 230 -13.63 -6.72 -8.87
N LEU A 231 -12.99 -7.81 -8.42
CA LEU A 231 -11.61 -7.78 -7.93
C LEU A 231 -10.62 -7.40 -9.03
N SER A 232 -10.81 -7.89 -10.26
CA SER A 232 -9.98 -7.55 -11.42
C SER A 232 -10.06 -6.05 -11.68
N THR A 233 -11.26 -5.48 -11.76
CA THR A 233 -11.47 -4.03 -11.96
C THR A 233 -10.82 -3.21 -10.85
N LYS A 234 -11.04 -3.57 -9.57
CA LYS A 234 -10.44 -2.86 -8.44
C LYS A 234 -8.91 -2.90 -8.44
N ALA A 235 -8.32 -4.02 -8.87
CA ALA A 235 -6.87 -4.18 -8.93
C ALA A 235 -6.23 -3.41 -10.09
N ARG A 236 -6.95 -3.27 -11.20
CA ARG A 236 -6.47 -2.60 -12.41
C ARG A 236 -6.53 -1.07 -12.31
N ARG A 237 -7.53 -0.56 -11.58
CA ARG A 237 -7.87 0.87 -11.50
C ARG A 237 -6.67 1.81 -11.36
N ALA A 238 -5.76 1.53 -10.41
CA ALA A 238 -4.61 2.39 -10.17
C ALA A 238 -3.67 2.45 -11.39
N LEU A 239 -3.32 1.30 -11.99
CA LEU A 239 -2.44 1.29 -13.16
C LEU A 239 -3.13 1.76 -14.46
N GLU A 240 -4.46 1.65 -14.56
CA GLU A 240 -5.24 2.15 -15.71
C GLU A 240 -5.40 3.67 -15.70
N HIS A 241 -5.58 4.27 -14.52
CA HIS A 241 -6.03 5.66 -14.40
C HIS A 241 -5.08 6.57 -13.65
N GLU A 242 -4.00 6.04 -13.06
CA GLU A 242 -3.00 6.84 -12.33
C GLU A 242 -1.61 6.72 -12.97
N GLN A 243 -0.72 7.63 -12.61
CA GLN A 243 0.68 7.57 -12.98
C GLN A 243 1.43 6.84 -11.87
N VAL A 244 2.36 5.96 -12.25
CA VAL A 244 3.30 5.41 -11.27
C VAL A 244 4.25 6.54 -10.87
N THR A 245 4.16 6.98 -9.61
CA THR A 245 4.94 8.09 -9.07
C THR A 245 6.28 7.63 -8.55
N ILE A 246 6.31 6.47 -7.89
CA ILE A 246 7.51 5.90 -7.26
C ILE A 246 7.64 4.42 -7.63
N VAL A 247 8.83 4.01 -8.03
CA VAL A 247 9.23 2.59 -7.97
C VAL A 247 10.42 2.50 -7.02
N SER A 248 10.31 1.66 -5.99
CA SER A 248 11.35 1.45 -4.97
C SER A 248 11.75 -0.02 -4.93
N HIS A 249 13.06 -0.27 -4.85
CA HIS A 249 13.68 -1.59 -4.99
C HIS A 249 14.95 -1.65 -4.12
N CYS A 250 15.47 -2.85 -3.82
CA CYS A 250 16.68 -3.00 -3.00
C CYS A 250 17.92 -2.31 -3.60
N SER A 251 17.90 -2.02 -4.90
CA SER A 251 18.96 -1.27 -5.59
C SER A 251 18.76 0.25 -5.60
N GLY A 252 17.67 0.78 -5.04
CA GLY A 252 17.33 2.21 -5.06
C GLY A 252 15.92 2.51 -5.58
N TRP A 253 15.64 3.76 -5.91
CA TRP A 253 14.32 4.24 -6.33
C TRP A 253 14.36 5.09 -7.60
N ILE A 254 13.21 5.23 -8.25
CA ILE A 254 12.94 6.20 -9.33
C ILE A 254 11.62 6.91 -9.01
N HIS A 255 11.58 8.22 -9.27
CA HIS A 255 10.45 9.09 -8.95
C HIS A 255 10.07 9.98 -10.14
N VAL A 256 8.78 10.31 -10.28
CA VAL A 256 8.30 11.17 -11.38
C VAL A 256 8.87 12.58 -11.35
N VAL A 257 8.99 13.19 -10.16
CA VAL A 257 9.45 14.59 -9.98
C VAL A 257 10.95 14.76 -10.15
N TYR A 258 11.76 13.89 -9.54
CA TYR A 258 13.21 14.13 -9.46
C TYR A 258 13.91 13.72 -10.77
N PRO A 259 14.90 14.49 -11.24
CA PRO A 259 15.63 14.18 -12.47
C PRO A 259 16.55 12.96 -12.31
N GLU A 260 17.03 12.73 -11.09
CA GLU A 260 17.91 11.61 -10.76
C GLU A 260 17.10 10.37 -10.33
N ALA A 261 17.58 9.20 -10.75
CA ALA A 261 17.07 7.91 -10.33
C ALA A 261 18.20 7.08 -9.70
N GLY A 262 18.02 6.66 -8.46
CA GLY A 262 18.99 5.86 -7.72
C GLY A 262 18.86 4.35 -7.96
N ILE A 263 17.75 3.88 -8.54
CA ILE A 263 17.54 2.47 -8.89
C ILE A 263 18.55 2.01 -9.96
N ALA A 264 19.00 0.76 -9.87
CA ALA A 264 19.85 0.18 -10.90
C ALA A 264 19.10 0.12 -12.25
N PRO A 265 19.71 0.56 -13.38
CA PRO A 265 19.02 0.66 -14.67
C PRO A 265 18.49 -0.68 -15.19
N ASP A 266 19.25 -1.76 -14.97
CA ASP A 266 18.88 -3.12 -15.34
C ASP A 266 17.71 -3.66 -14.51
N ALA A 267 17.67 -3.36 -13.20
CA ALA A 267 16.55 -3.69 -12.34
C ALA A 267 15.27 -2.96 -12.77
N TYR A 268 15.37 -1.67 -13.12
CA TYR A 268 14.24 -0.89 -13.62
C TYR A 268 13.74 -1.38 -14.99
N ALA A 269 14.65 -1.67 -15.92
CA ALA A 269 14.31 -2.25 -17.22
C ALA A 269 13.59 -3.60 -17.06
N ARG A 270 14.13 -4.49 -16.21
CA ARG A 270 13.49 -5.76 -15.88
C ARG A 270 12.09 -5.56 -15.31
N PHE A 271 11.92 -4.63 -14.37
CA PHE A 271 10.62 -4.31 -13.80
C PHE A 271 9.61 -3.88 -14.87
N ARG A 272 9.99 -2.97 -15.76
CA ARG A 272 9.12 -2.49 -16.86
C ARG A 272 8.71 -3.63 -17.78
N ASP A 273 9.67 -4.45 -18.20
CA ASP A 273 9.41 -5.59 -19.09
C ASP A 273 8.47 -6.60 -18.43
N LYS A 274 8.70 -6.92 -17.16
CA LYS A 274 7.93 -7.92 -16.41
C LYS A 274 6.53 -7.43 -16.06
N LEU A 275 6.38 -6.20 -15.58
CA LEU A 275 5.07 -5.62 -15.31
C LEU A 275 4.27 -5.38 -16.60
N GLY A 276 4.93 -4.92 -17.67
CA GLY A 276 4.32 -4.79 -18.99
C GLY A 276 3.84 -6.14 -19.54
N ALA A 277 4.65 -7.19 -19.39
CA ALA A 277 4.25 -8.54 -19.75
C ALA A 277 3.12 -9.09 -18.86
N PHE A 278 3.10 -8.77 -17.57
CA PHE A 278 2.00 -9.12 -16.66
C PHE A 278 0.69 -8.45 -17.09
N ALA A 279 0.74 -7.16 -17.44
CA ALA A 279 -0.39 -6.33 -17.84
C ALA A 279 -0.89 -6.55 -19.28
N ARG A 280 -0.33 -7.55 -19.98
CA ARG A 280 -0.73 -7.95 -21.34
C ARG A 280 -1.12 -9.42 -21.42
N THR A 281 -2.23 -9.71 -22.10
CA THR A 281 -2.65 -11.08 -22.47
C THR A 281 -3.01 -11.14 -23.96
N PRO A 282 -2.70 -12.23 -24.67
CA PRO A 282 -3.30 -12.48 -25.98
C PRO A 282 -4.83 -12.59 -25.86
N VAL A 283 -5.54 -12.15 -26.89
CA VAL A 283 -6.98 -12.39 -26.97
C VAL A 283 -7.26 -13.85 -27.36
N ALA A 284 -8.22 -14.44 -26.66
CA ALA A 284 -8.75 -15.79 -26.88
C ALA A 284 -10.22 -15.82 -26.45
N SER A 285 -10.94 -16.91 -26.70
CA SER A 285 -12.36 -17.04 -26.36
C SER A 285 -12.60 -16.79 -24.87
N GLU A 286 -11.79 -17.39 -24.00
CA GLU A 286 -11.87 -17.19 -22.54
C GLU A 286 -11.67 -15.72 -22.15
N ILE A 287 -10.72 -15.02 -22.78
CA ILE A 287 -10.45 -13.59 -22.51
C ILE A 287 -11.60 -12.70 -22.99
N LEU A 288 -12.18 -12.99 -24.15
CA LEU A 288 -13.38 -12.30 -24.63
C LEU A 288 -14.55 -12.50 -23.66
N PHE A 289 -14.76 -13.71 -23.16
CA PHE A 289 -15.84 -13.99 -22.20
C PHE A 289 -15.55 -13.33 -20.84
N ASN A 290 -14.30 -13.31 -20.39
CA ASN A 290 -13.90 -12.56 -19.20
C ASN A 290 -14.14 -11.06 -19.36
N PHE A 291 -13.85 -10.48 -20.52
CA PHE A 291 -14.16 -9.08 -20.82
C PHE A 291 -15.67 -8.81 -20.69
N LEU A 292 -16.51 -9.68 -21.26
CA LEU A 292 -17.97 -9.51 -21.19
C LEU A 292 -18.52 -9.56 -19.77
N ARG A 293 -17.86 -10.28 -18.84
CA ARG A 293 -18.23 -10.31 -17.42
C ARG A 293 -18.27 -8.92 -16.80
N GLN A 294 -17.34 -8.03 -17.15
CA GLN A 294 -17.29 -6.65 -16.66
C GLN A 294 -17.93 -5.62 -17.60
N SER A 295 -18.54 -6.07 -18.69
CA SER A 295 -19.19 -5.22 -19.70
C SER A 295 -20.69 -5.53 -19.86
N PRO A 296 -21.56 -5.31 -18.84
CA PRO A 296 -22.98 -5.67 -18.90
C PRO A 296 -23.74 -5.05 -20.09
N ALA A 297 -23.36 -3.85 -20.50
CA ALA A 297 -23.92 -3.20 -21.68
C ALA A 297 -23.66 -4.01 -22.96
N ARG A 298 -22.49 -4.63 -23.07
CA ARG A 298 -22.08 -5.45 -24.21
C ARG A 298 -22.67 -6.86 -24.15
N GLN A 299 -22.97 -7.42 -22.97
CA GLN A 299 -23.56 -8.77 -22.82
C GLN A 299 -24.84 -8.95 -23.66
N LYS A 300 -25.68 -7.91 -23.79
CA LYS A 300 -26.93 -7.94 -24.56
C LYS A 300 -26.74 -8.24 -26.05
N CYS A 301 -25.54 -8.04 -26.58
CA CYS A 301 -25.18 -8.36 -27.96
C CYS A 301 -24.97 -9.87 -28.19
N PHE A 302 -24.90 -10.67 -27.12
CA PHE A 302 -24.48 -12.06 -27.18
C PHE A 302 -25.55 -13.02 -26.65
N GLN A 303 -25.43 -14.27 -27.09
CA GLN A 303 -26.19 -15.42 -26.62
C GLN A 303 -25.29 -16.64 -26.53
N ILE A 304 -25.68 -17.65 -25.75
CA ILE A 304 -24.95 -18.91 -25.61
C ILE A 304 -25.82 -20.02 -26.19
N GLU A 305 -25.22 -20.85 -27.03
CA GLU A 305 -25.86 -22.06 -27.51
C GLU A 305 -25.53 -23.23 -26.58
N HIS A 306 -26.56 -23.96 -26.16
CA HIS A 306 -26.46 -25.14 -25.33
C HIS A 306 -27.21 -26.32 -25.94
N ALA A 307 -26.59 -27.50 -25.95
CA ALA A 307 -27.25 -28.73 -26.38
C ALA A 307 -27.79 -29.48 -25.15
N CYS A 308 -29.10 -29.47 -24.97
CA CYS A 308 -29.79 -30.17 -23.88
C CYS A 308 -30.85 -31.13 -24.44
N CYS A 309 -30.88 -32.38 -23.94
CA CYS A 309 -31.84 -33.41 -24.36
C CYS A 309 -31.90 -33.62 -25.89
N GLY A 310 -30.75 -33.53 -26.57
CA GLY A 310 -30.65 -33.68 -28.03
C GLY A 310 -31.21 -32.52 -28.85
N LYS A 311 -31.60 -31.42 -28.22
CA LYS A 311 -32.07 -30.19 -28.87
C LYS A 311 -31.11 -29.04 -28.61
N ARG A 312 -30.95 -28.17 -29.60
CA ARG A 312 -30.24 -26.90 -29.43
C ARG A 312 -31.17 -25.91 -28.71
N ARG A 313 -30.60 -25.16 -27.78
CA ARG A 313 -31.26 -24.13 -26.99
C ARG A 313 -30.36 -22.91 -26.93
N TRP A 314 -30.96 -21.74 -26.76
CA TRP A 314 -30.25 -20.47 -26.73
C TRP A 314 -30.56 -19.69 -25.46
N LEU A 315 -29.54 -19.10 -24.87
CA LEU A 315 -29.62 -18.35 -23.62
C LEU A 315 -29.04 -16.95 -23.83
N PRO A 316 -29.73 -15.87 -23.45
CA PRO A 316 -29.16 -14.52 -23.40
C PRO A 316 -27.89 -14.49 -22.52
N ALA A 317 -26.79 -13.91 -23.02
CA ALA A 317 -25.53 -13.93 -22.27
C ALA A 317 -25.63 -13.23 -20.90
N GLU A 318 -26.42 -12.16 -20.80
CA GLU A 318 -26.68 -11.46 -19.54
C GLU A 318 -27.34 -12.34 -18.48
N ALA A 319 -28.20 -13.30 -18.87
CA ALA A 319 -28.79 -14.26 -17.94
C ALA A 319 -27.73 -15.23 -17.42
N ALA A 320 -26.85 -15.71 -18.30
CA ALA A 320 -25.73 -16.58 -17.91
C ALA A 320 -24.77 -15.90 -16.94
N TYR A 321 -24.37 -14.64 -17.20
CA TYR A 321 -23.50 -13.89 -16.30
C TYR A 321 -24.18 -13.50 -14.98
N ALA A 322 -25.49 -13.24 -14.99
CA ALA A 322 -26.24 -13.03 -13.76
C ALA A 322 -26.24 -14.28 -12.87
N PHE A 323 -26.48 -15.45 -13.46
CA PHE A 323 -26.42 -16.74 -12.76
C PHE A 323 -25.00 -17.14 -12.33
N GLU A 324 -23.98 -16.72 -13.06
CA GLU A 324 -22.58 -16.94 -12.67
C GLU A 324 -22.25 -16.40 -11.26
N ASN A 325 -22.97 -15.36 -10.82
CA ASN A 325 -22.77 -14.78 -9.48
C ASN A 325 -23.38 -15.62 -8.35
N SER A 326 -24.24 -16.60 -8.65
CA SER A 326 -24.87 -17.48 -7.67
C SER A 326 -24.26 -18.89 -7.60
N CYS A 327 -23.27 -19.22 -8.44
CA CYS A 327 -22.67 -20.55 -8.48
C CYS A 327 -21.13 -20.52 -8.55
N SER A 328 -20.50 -21.70 -8.53
CA SER A 328 -19.03 -21.85 -8.60
C SER A 328 -18.50 -22.02 -10.03
N TYR A 329 -19.38 -22.09 -11.02
CA TYR A 329 -19.02 -22.28 -12.43
C TYR A 329 -18.94 -20.94 -13.17
N LYS A 330 -18.25 -20.94 -14.32
CA LYS A 330 -17.97 -19.73 -15.09
C LYS A 330 -18.43 -19.87 -16.53
N VAL A 331 -18.95 -18.76 -17.07
CA VAL A 331 -19.28 -18.64 -18.50
C VAL A 331 -18.02 -18.71 -19.35
N SER A 332 -16.87 -18.27 -18.81
CA SER A 332 -15.65 -18.09 -19.59
C SER A 332 -14.75 -19.32 -19.69
N ASP A 333 -14.90 -20.30 -18.78
CA ASP A 333 -13.99 -21.44 -18.69
C ASP A 333 -14.66 -22.78 -19.01
N ARG A 334 -13.90 -23.87 -18.85
CA ARG A 334 -14.34 -25.25 -19.08
C ARG A 334 -15.53 -25.72 -18.23
N THR A 335 -15.98 -24.94 -17.25
CA THR A 335 -17.13 -25.26 -16.40
C THR A 335 -18.44 -24.69 -16.94
N ARG A 336 -18.42 -23.95 -18.07
CA ARG A 336 -19.61 -23.38 -18.72
C ARG A 336 -20.75 -24.40 -18.89
N ASP A 337 -20.46 -25.62 -19.34
CA ASP A 337 -21.51 -26.63 -19.55
C ASP A 337 -22.21 -27.02 -18.24
N LYS A 338 -21.50 -27.00 -17.11
CA LYS A 338 -22.10 -27.24 -15.79
C LYS A 338 -22.93 -26.06 -15.31
N LEU A 339 -22.47 -24.83 -15.59
CA LEU A 339 -23.25 -23.62 -15.33
C LEU A 339 -24.60 -23.70 -16.06
N LEU A 340 -24.57 -23.99 -17.36
CA LEU A 340 -25.76 -24.06 -18.20
C LEU A 340 -26.70 -25.19 -17.77
N ALA A 341 -26.18 -26.32 -17.26
CA ALA A 341 -26.99 -27.43 -16.76
C ALA A 341 -27.68 -27.15 -15.42
N GLU A 342 -27.24 -26.14 -14.65
CA GLU A 342 -27.86 -25.74 -13.38
C GLU A 342 -28.89 -24.62 -13.52
N MET A 343 -28.99 -23.99 -14.69
CA MET A 343 -29.96 -22.94 -14.97
C MET A 343 -31.36 -23.49 -15.22
N ASP A 344 -32.39 -22.67 -14.98
CA ASP A 344 -33.78 -23.05 -15.20
C ASP A 344 -34.06 -23.23 -16.70
N GLU A 345 -34.83 -24.26 -17.07
CA GLU A 345 -35.21 -24.50 -18.46
C GLU A 345 -36.02 -23.34 -19.06
N ASP A 346 -36.74 -22.58 -18.22
CA ASP A 346 -37.54 -21.42 -18.62
C ASP A 346 -36.67 -20.24 -19.10
N ASP A 347 -35.38 -20.20 -18.76
CA ASP A 347 -34.44 -19.18 -19.25
C ASP A 347 -34.00 -19.42 -20.71
N PHE A 348 -34.27 -20.61 -21.26
CA PHE A 348 -33.80 -21.03 -22.58
C PHE A 348 -34.85 -20.89 -23.68
N PHE A 349 -34.39 -20.37 -24.83
CA PHE A 349 -35.18 -20.23 -26.04
C PHE A 349 -34.97 -21.42 -26.99
N ALA A 350 -36.02 -21.81 -27.70
CA ALA A 350 -36.00 -22.92 -28.67
C ALA A 350 -35.37 -22.53 -30.02
N GLU A 351 -35.20 -21.24 -30.28
CA GLU A 351 -34.60 -20.69 -31.49
C GLU A 351 -33.59 -19.60 -31.09
N PRO A 352 -32.58 -19.30 -31.95
CA PRO A 352 -31.66 -18.19 -31.71
C PRO A 352 -32.41 -16.88 -31.53
N LEU A 353 -32.00 -16.09 -30.53
CA LEU A 353 -32.51 -14.75 -30.36
C LEU A 353 -32.05 -13.85 -31.52
N ALA A 354 -32.96 -13.03 -32.03
CA ALA A 354 -32.66 -12.06 -33.08
C ALA A 354 -31.59 -11.05 -32.62
N ASP A 355 -30.77 -10.60 -33.57
CA ASP A 355 -29.75 -9.57 -33.37
C ASP A 355 -28.72 -9.88 -32.26
N ARG A 356 -28.45 -11.16 -31.99
CA ARG A 356 -27.45 -11.59 -31.00
C ARG A 356 -26.44 -12.59 -31.56
N ILE A 357 -25.20 -12.46 -31.12
CA ILE A 357 -24.08 -13.25 -31.58
C ILE A 357 -23.89 -14.48 -30.67
N PRO A 358 -23.86 -15.72 -31.21
CA PRO A 358 -23.54 -16.90 -30.41
C PRO A 358 -22.08 -16.87 -29.93
N LEU A 359 -21.85 -16.90 -28.61
CA LEU A 359 -20.50 -16.91 -28.02
C LEU A 359 -19.68 -18.13 -28.47
N ASN A 360 -20.33 -19.28 -28.64
CA ASN A 360 -19.70 -20.53 -29.07
C ASN A 360 -18.93 -20.38 -30.40
N LYS A 361 -19.33 -19.45 -31.28
CA LYS A 361 -18.62 -19.21 -32.54
C LYS A 361 -17.18 -18.73 -32.32
N PHE A 362 -16.94 -17.98 -31.24
CA PHE A 362 -15.62 -17.48 -30.92
C PHE A 362 -14.70 -18.60 -30.43
N ASP A 363 -15.24 -19.69 -29.87
CA ASP A 363 -14.46 -20.90 -29.57
C ASP A 363 -13.85 -21.48 -30.85
N ASP A 364 -14.57 -21.46 -31.96
CA ASP A 364 -14.07 -21.97 -33.24
C ASP A 364 -13.23 -20.94 -34.00
N PHE A 365 -13.57 -19.65 -33.91
CA PHE A 365 -12.77 -18.58 -34.52
C PHE A 365 -11.34 -18.56 -33.97
N PHE A 366 -11.17 -18.57 -32.65
CA PHE A 366 -9.84 -18.51 -32.03
C PHE A 366 -9.06 -19.84 -32.16
N LYS A 367 -9.70 -20.96 -32.55
CA LYS A 367 -8.99 -22.20 -32.93
C LYS A 367 -8.33 -22.11 -34.31
N GLN A 368 -8.80 -21.21 -35.19
CA GLN A 368 -8.30 -21.09 -36.57
C GLN A 368 -6.96 -20.35 -36.67
N GLY A 369 -6.57 -19.61 -35.62
CA GLY A 369 -5.30 -18.92 -35.57
C GLY A 369 -5.24 -17.88 -34.46
N HIS A 370 -4.03 -17.41 -34.18
CA HIS A 370 -3.81 -16.30 -33.26
C HIS A 370 -4.39 -15.00 -33.83
N VAL A 371 -4.75 -14.08 -32.93
CA VAL A 371 -5.28 -12.76 -33.27
C VAL A 371 -4.45 -11.76 -32.48
N ASP A 372 -3.79 -10.85 -33.19
CA ASP A 372 -3.08 -9.73 -32.59
C ASP A 372 -3.93 -8.46 -32.70
N LEU A 373 -4.39 -7.96 -31.55
CA LEU A 373 -5.22 -6.74 -31.50
C LEU A 373 -4.43 -5.46 -31.82
N ASP A 374 -3.10 -5.50 -31.86
CA ASP A 374 -2.28 -4.37 -32.32
C ASP A 374 -2.20 -4.33 -33.86
N ASN A 375 -2.47 -5.44 -34.55
CA ASN A 375 -2.52 -5.54 -36.01
C ASN A 375 -3.90 -5.13 -36.56
N GLU A 376 -3.92 -4.26 -37.58
CA GLU A 376 -5.16 -3.74 -38.15
C GLU A 376 -6.00 -4.79 -38.91
N ASP A 377 -5.36 -5.69 -39.65
CA ASP A 377 -6.06 -6.73 -40.41
C ASP A 377 -6.71 -7.77 -39.49
N ASP A 378 -6.04 -8.12 -38.40
CA ASP A 378 -6.62 -8.99 -37.36
C ASP A 378 -7.79 -8.33 -36.64
N ARG A 379 -7.70 -7.02 -36.33
CA ARG A 379 -8.85 -6.25 -35.80
C ARG A 379 -10.02 -6.25 -36.77
N ARG A 380 -9.79 -6.04 -38.07
CA ARG A 380 -10.85 -6.08 -39.09
C ARG A 380 -11.46 -7.47 -39.19
N ARG A 381 -10.63 -8.52 -39.20
CA ARG A 381 -11.08 -9.92 -39.25
C ARG A 381 -11.96 -10.28 -38.06
N LEU A 382 -11.54 -9.91 -36.84
CA LEU A 382 -12.37 -10.11 -35.64
C LEU A 382 -13.63 -9.22 -35.66
N GLY A 383 -13.53 -7.99 -36.19
CA GLY A 383 -14.64 -7.05 -36.29
C GLY A 383 -15.81 -7.56 -37.14
N LEU A 384 -15.52 -8.30 -38.21
CA LEU A 384 -16.54 -8.95 -39.04
C LEU A 384 -17.35 -9.99 -38.26
N GLU A 385 -16.80 -10.53 -37.17
CA GLU A 385 -17.53 -11.43 -36.28
C GLU A 385 -18.49 -10.68 -35.32
N PHE A 386 -18.41 -9.36 -35.19
CA PHE A 386 -19.36 -8.58 -34.38
C PHE A 386 -20.49 -8.01 -35.26
N ASN A 387 -21.47 -8.85 -35.60
CA ASN A 387 -22.51 -8.56 -36.59
C ASN A 387 -23.93 -8.31 -36.03
N CYS A 388 -24.08 -7.87 -34.78
CA CYS A 388 -25.40 -7.52 -34.23
C CYS A 388 -25.83 -6.07 -34.59
N TYR A 389 -27.13 -5.86 -34.81
CA TYR A 389 -27.69 -4.56 -35.22
C TYR A 389 -27.44 -3.40 -34.25
N SER A 390 -27.16 -3.71 -32.97
CA SER A 390 -26.91 -2.73 -31.90
C SER A 390 -25.43 -2.48 -31.60
N SER A 391 -24.50 -3.19 -32.24
CA SER A 391 -23.06 -3.02 -31.97
C SER A 391 -22.40 -2.00 -32.88
N ASN A 392 -21.67 -1.08 -32.27
CA ASN A 392 -20.53 -0.45 -32.94
C ASN A 392 -19.33 -1.40 -32.79
N ALA A 393 -19.15 -2.33 -33.73
CA ALA A 393 -18.12 -3.39 -33.66
C ALA A 393 -16.71 -2.84 -33.36
N CYS A 394 -16.40 -1.64 -33.85
CA CYS A 394 -15.17 -0.93 -33.56
C CYS A 394 -14.99 -0.64 -32.06
N GLU A 395 -16.05 -0.19 -31.37
CA GLU A 395 -15.99 0.10 -29.93
C GLU A 395 -15.74 -1.16 -29.09
N ILE A 396 -16.38 -2.29 -29.44
CA ILE A 396 -16.18 -3.57 -28.71
C ILE A 396 -14.73 -4.03 -28.85
N ILE A 397 -14.13 -3.87 -30.04
CA ILE A 397 -12.73 -4.24 -30.27
C ILE A 397 -11.78 -3.33 -29.49
N ASP A 398 -12.04 -2.02 -29.47
CA ASP A 398 -11.22 -1.06 -28.73
C ASP A 398 -11.29 -1.32 -27.21
N GLU A 399 -12.50 -1.57 -26.69
CA GLU A 399 -12.71 -1.95 -25.28
C GLU A 399 -12.02 -3.29 -24.93
N LEU A 400 -12.13 -4.29 -25.81
CA LEU A 400 -11.47 -5.58 -25.63
C LEU A 400 -9.94 -5.44 -25.69
N ARG A 401 -9.41 -4.59 -26.57
CA ARG A 401 -7.99 -4.30 -26.65
C ARG A 401 -7.50 -3.64 -25.36
N ALA A 402 -8.21 -2.65 -24.84
CA ALA A 402 -7.89 -2.02 -23.54
C ALA A 402 -7.98 -3.02 -22.38
N PHE A 403 -8.91 -3.98 -22.44
CA PHE A 403 -8.95 -5.08 -21.47
C PHE A 403 -7.71 -5.99 -21.55
N CYS A 404 -7.27 -6.34 -22.76
CA CYS A 404 -6.17 -7.27 -23.01
C CYS A 404 -4.78 -6.66 -22.78
N HIS A 405 -4.63 -5.36 -23.02
CA HIS A 405 -3.36 -4.64 -22.90
C HIS A 405 -3.56 -3.33 -22.16
N LEU A 406 -2.96 -3.27 -20.98
CA LEU A 406 -2.81 -2.06 -20.19
C LEU A 406 -1.35 -1.62 -20.28
N GLU A 407 -1.13 -0.36 -20.67
CA GLU A 407 0.19 0.27 -20.68
C GLU A 407 0.32 1.21 -19.46
N PRO A 408 1.14 0.85 -18.46
CA PRO A 408 1.34 1.72 -17.30
C PRO A 408 1.98 3.04 -17.69
N ARG A 409 1.58 4.13 -17.01
CA ARG A 409 2.27 5.42 -17.11
C ARG A 409 3.47 5.45 -16.19
N TRP A 410 4.66 5.28 -16.77
CA TRP A 410 5.92 5.14 -16.05
C TRP A 410 6.43 6.46 -15.42
N PRO A 411 7.23 6.40 -14.33
CA PRO A 411 7.84 7.59 -13.71
C PRO A 411 8.73 8.43 -14.63
N ASP A 412 9.27 7.85 -15.70
CA ASP A 412 10.13 8.48 -16.70
C ASP A 412 9.40 8.86 -18.00
N ALA A 413 8.06 8.83 -18.01
CA ALA A 413 7.27 9.10 -19.21
C ALA A 413 7.43 10.54 -19.74
N ASP A 414 7.48 11.53 -18.84
CA ASP A 414 7.50 12.95 -19.23
C ASP A 414 8.93 13.46 -19.51
N ALA A 415 9.94 12.87 -18.87
CA ALA A 415 11.33 13.28 -18.99
C ALA A 415 12.28 12.11 -18.71
N ALA A 416 13.35 12.03 -19.51
CA ALA A 416 14.43 11.09 -19.28
C ALA A 416 15.10 11.32 -17.92
N LYS A 417 15.45 10.23 -17.24
CA LYS A 417 16.12 10.26 -15.93
C LYS A 417 17.63 10.12 -16.09
N THR A 418 18.36 10.80 -15.20
CA THR A 418 19.79 10.56 -14.99
C THR A 418 19.94 9.46 -13.95
N PHE A 419 20.40 8.29 -14.37
CA PHE A 419 20.60 7.18 -13.45
C PHE A 419 21.92 7.38 -12.68
N VAL A 420 21.82 7.48 -11.35
CA VAL A 420 22.94 7.61 -10.42
C VAL A 420 22.81 6.50 -9.38
N PRO A 421 23.16 5.24 -9.72
CA PRO A 421 22.93 4.11 -8.83
C PRO A 421 23.66 4.26 -7.50
N GLY A 422 22.90 4.13 -6.41
CA GLY A 422 23.43 4.13 -5.06
C GLY A 422 23.91 2.75 -4.60
N PRO A 423 24.40 2.63 -3.36
CA PRO A 423 24.68 1.33 -2.76
C PRO A 423 23.38 0.51 -2.63
N ARG A 424 23.45 -0.75 -3.05
CA ARG A 424 22.33 -1.70 -2.91
C ARG A 424 22.21 -2.19 -1.47
N ILE A 425 20.99 -2.54 -1.08
CA ILE A 425 20.74 -3.40 0.07
C ILE A 425 21.00 -4.84 -0.36
N ASP A 426 22.01 -5.46 0.25
CA ASP A 426 22.34 -6.86 0.04
C ASP A 426 21.92 -7.70 1.24
N LEU A 427 20.81 -8.41 1.09
CA LEU A 427 20.22 -9.31 2.09
C LEU A 427 19.75 -10.59 1.36
N PRO A 428 20.62 -11.60 1.18
CA PRO A 428 20.21 -12.85 0.56
C PRO A 428 19.20 -13.61 1.44
N PRO A 429 18.20 -14.30 0.85
CA PRO A 429 17.27 -15.11 1.62
C PRO A 429 17.97 -16.16 2.50
N GLY A 430 17.39 -16.44 3.66
CA GLY A 430 17.90 -17.45 4.60
C GLY A 430 18.63 -16.88 5.81
N LEU A 431 18.94 -15.58 5.82
CA LEU A 431 19.45 -14.89 7.00
C LEU A 431 18.46 -14.95 8.17
N THR A 432 18.98 -14.92 9.39
CA THR A 432 18.23 -14.67 10.62
C THR A 432 17.95 -13.17 10.80
N ARG A 433 17.05 -12.84 11.73
CA ARG A 433 16.72 -11.45 12.06
C ARG A 433 17.96 -10.68 12.54
N GLU A 434 18.76 -11.30 13.39
CA GLU A 434 19.97 -10.72 13.96
C GLU A 434 21.05 -10.50 12.89
N GLU A 435 21.22 -11.44 11.95
CA GLU A 435 22.12 -11.26 10.80
C GLU A 435 21.68 -10.12 9.88
N ILE A 436 20.37 -9.96 9.64
CA ILE A 436 19.84 -8.83 8.85
C ILE A 436 20.14 -7.50 9.55
N ILE A 437 19.87 -7.41 10.86
CA ILE A 437 20.17 -6.20 11.64
C ILE A 437 21.66 -5.87 11.58
N ALA A 438 22.54 -6.87 11.73
CA ALA A 438 23.98 -6.68 11.65
C ALA A 438 24.44 -6.24 10.26
N ALA A 439 23.88 -6.85 9.20
CA ALA A 439 24.19 -6.50 7.82
C ALA A 439 23.74 -5.06 7.48
N LEU A 440 22.56 -4.65 7.93
CA LEU A 440 22.06 -3.28 7.77
C LEU A 440 22.90 -2.29 8.56
N GLU A 441 23.27 -2.61 9.80
CA GLU A 441 24.13 -1.74 10.62
C GLU A 441 25.50 -1.51 9.98
N ALA A 442 26.11 -2.55 9.40
CA ALA A 442 27.37 -2.44 8.68
C ALA A 442 27.28 -1.55 7.42
N GLN A 443 26.09 -1.40 6.83
CA GLN A 443 25.88 -0.61 5.61
C GLN A 443 25.56 0.86 5.89
N ARG A 444 25.19 1.25 7.13
CA ARG A 444 24.69 2.60 7.45
C ARG A 444 25.63 3.75 7.08
N GLY A 445 26.94 3.51 7.17
CA GLY A 445 27.94 4.54 6.89
C GLY A 445 27.91 5.05 5.45
N ASP A 446 27.60 4.16 4.51
CA ASP A 446 27.64 4.44 3.07
C ASP A 446 26.26 4.35 2.41
N ASN A 447 25.28 3.70 3.05
CA ASN A 447 23.93 3.48 2.52
C ASN A 447 22.86 4.23 3.36
N SER A 448 22.34 5.32 2.81
CA SER A 448 21.32 6.16 3.47
C SER A 448 20.01 5.42 3.72
N VAL A 449 19.62 4.47 2.87
CA VAL A 449 18.40 3.67 3.04
C VAL A 449 18.54 2.74 4.25
N ALA A 450 19.72 2.12 4.42
CA ALA A 450 20.01 1.32 5.60
C ALA A 450 20.00 2.17 6.87
N ASP A 451 20.54 3.39 6.85
CA ASP A 451 20.50 4.31 7.99
C ASP A 451 19.07 4.75 8.35
N LEU A 452 18.28 5.19 7.36
CA LEU A 452 16.88 5.59 7.53
C LEU A 452 16.02 4.44 8.09
N ALA A 453 16.36 3.18 7.80
CA ALA A 453 15.64 2.03 8.34
C ALA A 453 15.70 1.96 9.87
N PHE A 454 16.80 2.39 10.51
CA PHE A 454 16.89 2.44 11.98
C PHE A 454 16.01 3.54 12.58
N TYR A 455 15.83 4.65 11.87
CA TYR A 455 14.90 5.71 12.27
C TYR A 455 13.44 5.27 12.10
N ALA A 456 13.11 4.58 11.00
CA ALA A 456 11.80 3.96 10.80
C ALA A 456 11.50 2.83 11.80
N PHE A 457 12.53 2.08 12.20
CA PHE A 457 12.47 1.08 13.26
C PHE A 457 12.40 1.69 14.67
N ARG A 458 12.74 2.98 14.80
CA ARG A 458 12.63 3.82 16.00
C ARG A 458 13.42 3.30 17.21
N ASP A 459 14.55 2.64 17.00
CA ASP A 459 15.44 2.22 18.09
C ASP A 459 16.28 3.40 18.58
N LEU A 460 15.81 4.07 19.65
CA LEU A 460 16.40 5.30 20.16
C LEU A 460 17.76 5.10 20.84
N ALA A 461 18.15 3.86 21.14
CA ALA A 461 19.51 3.56 21.60
C ALA A 461 20.49 3.46 20.43
N ARG A 462 19.99 3.29 19.19
CA ARG A 462 20.77 3.06 17.98
C ARG A 462 20.70 4.19 16.95
N THR A 463 20.09 5.31 17.31
CA THR A 463 19.96 6.49 16.45
C THR A 463 20.17 7.76 17.25
N ASP A 464 20.34 8.87 16.54
CA ASP A 464 20.07 10.17 17.14
C ASP A 464 18.57 10.25 17.51
N PRO A 465 18.19 10.55 18.77
CA PRO A 465 16.80 10.65 19.18
C PRO A 465 16.11 11.97 18.78
N ARG A 466 16.84 12.99 18.33
CA ARG A 466 16.26 14.30 17.99
C ARG A 466 15.26 14.26 16.82
N PRO A 467 15.48 13.51 15.72
CA PRO A 467 14.48 13.32 14.68
C PRO A 467 13.18 12.70 15.18
N PHE A 468 13.25 11.70 16.08
CA PHE A 468 12.06 11.11 16.70
C PHE A 468 11.28 12.15 17.51
N LEU A 469 11.97 12.97 18.31
CA LEU A 469 11.34 14.03 19.10
C LEU A 469 10.71 15.10 18.20
N LYS A 470 11.40 15.53 17.13
CA LYS A 470 10.82 16.48 16.15
C LYS A 470 9.52 15.95 15.56
N ALA A 471 9.51 14.68 15.15
CA ALA A 471 8.31 14.04 14.64
C ALA A 471 7.18 14.03 15.69
N ALA A 472 7.49 13.64 16.92
CA ALA A 472 6.51 13.58 18.00
C ALA A 472 5.86 14.93 18.29
N ILE A 473 6.66 15.99 18.35
CA ILE A 473 6.18 17.32 18.75
C ILE A 473 5.45 18.03 17.61
N GLU A 474 5.91 17.85 16.37
CA GLU A 474 5.36 18.56 15.23
C GLU A 474 4.25 17.78 14.51
N ARG A 475 4.08 16.46 14.72
CA ARG A 475 3.23 15.59 13.89
C ARG A 475 2.41 14.58 14.70
N SER A 476 1.81 15.08 15.79
CA SER A 476 0.88 14.33 16.63
C SER A 476 -0.47 15.06 16.80
N PRO A 477 -1.24 15.24 15.72
CA PRO A 477 -2.51 15.97 15.77
C PRO A 477 -3.59 15.29 16.63
N VAL A 478 -3.60 13.96 16.77
CA VAL A 478 -4.71 13.26 17.46
C VAL A 478 -4.70 13.54 18.94
N CYS A 479 -3.57 13.32 19.63
CA CYS A 479 -3.49 13.55 21.07
C CYS A 479 -3.68 15.03 21.41
N VAL A 480 -3.23 15.93 20.53
CA VAL A 480 -3.39 17.38 20.68
C VAL A 480 -4.85 17.80 20.59
N GLU A 481 -5.57 17.34 19.55
CA GLU A 481 -6.99 17.70 19.39
C GLU A 481 -7.86 17.06 20.48
N ALA A 482 -7.60 15.80 20.84
CA ALA A 482 -8.33 15.11 21.90
C ALA A 482 -8.13 15.77 23.28
N ALA A 483 -6.92 16.29 23.55
CA ALA A 483 -6.61 16.95 24.80
C ALA A 483 -7.09 18.41 24.87
N LYS A 484 -7.58 19.01 23.79
CA LYS A 484 -7.85 20.46 23.67
C LYS A 484 -8.80 21.02 24.74
N THR A 485 -9.78 20.24 25.17
CA THR A 485 -10.78 20.63 26.19
C THR A 485 -10.46 20.10 27.59
N LEU A 486 -9.38 19.34 27.76
CA LEU A 486 -9.01 18.71 29.03
C LEU A 486 -8.09 19.62 29.85
N GLU A 487 -8.32 19.71 31.14
CA GLU A 487 -7.36 20.37 32.05
C GLU A 487 -6.13 19.48 32.28
N LEU A 488 -4.98 20.08 32.58
CA LEU A 488 -3.72 19.35 32.77
C LEU A 488 -3.81 18.17 33.78
N PRO A 489 -4.47 18.30 34.95
CA PRO A 489 -4.66 17.16 35.85
C PRO A 489 -5.41 15.99 35.21
N MET A 490 -6.36 16.26 34.32
CA MET A 490 -7.11 15.23 33.61
C MET A 490 -6.24 14.54 32.55
N ILE A 491 -5.44 15.31 31.80
CA ILE A 491 -4.49 14.74 30.83
C ILE A 491 -3.51 13.80 31.53
N LEU A 492 -2.96 14.23 32.67
CA LEU A 492 -2.06 13.41 33.49
C LEU A 492 -2.75 12.15 34.02
N ALA A 493 -4.02 12.25 34.43
CA ALA A 493 -4.80 11.08 34.85
C ALA A 493 -4.97 10.10 33.70
N CYS A 494 -5.41 10.56 32.51
CA CYS A 494 -5.56 9.73 31.33
C CYS A 494 -4.26 8.99 30.96
N LEU A 495 -3.13 9.72 30.91
CA LEU A 495 -1.83 9.11 30.59
C LEU A 495 -1.39 8.07 31.64
N ARG A 496 -1.71 8.29 32.91
CA ARG A 496 -1.38 7.34 34.00
C ARG A 496 -2.29 6.12 34.01
N GLU A 497 -3.53 6.25 33.55
CA GLU A 497 -4.50 5.17 33.47
C GLU A 497 -4.29 4.25 32.26
N MET A 498 -3.65 4.73 31.19
CA MET A 498 -3.25 3.91 30.04
C MET A 498 -2.34 2.76 30.47
N GLU A 499 -2.42 1.62 29.78
CA GLU A 499 -1.58 0.45 30.06
C GLU A 499 -0.08 0.81 29.97
N ASP A 500 0.71 0.41 30.97
CA ASP A 500 2.17 0.65 31.05
C ASP A 500 2.97 -0.34 30.17
N GLU A 501 2.53 -0.49 28.93
CA GLU A 501 3.14 -1.36 27.93
C GLU A 501 3.14 -0.68 26.56
N SER A 502 4.32 -0.53 25.99
CA SER A 502 4.49 -0.01 24.63
C SER A 502 4.14 -1.05 23.57
N ILE A 503 3.69 -0.58 22.40
CA ILE A 503 3.53 -1.41 21.20
C ILE A 503 4.89 -1.81 20.58
N TYR A 504 5.96 -1.11 20.94
CA TYR A 504 7.35 -1.39 20.55
C TYR A 504 8.14 -1.99 21.73
N ASP A 505 8.97 -2.98 21.46
CA ASP A 505 9.81 -3.61 22.48
C ASP A 505 11.07 -2.76 22.84
N THR A 506 11.78 -3.18 23.89
CA THR A 506 13.14 -2.72 24.21
C THR A 506 13.29 -1.19 24.23
N THR A 507 14.25 -0.64 23.49
CA THR A 507 14.60 0.79 23.38
C THR A 507 13.87 1.51 22.25
N ARG A 508 12.99 0.78 21.54
CA ARG A 508 12.15 1.36 20.48
C ARG A 508 10.99 2.15 21.08
N ALA A 509 10.42 3.12 20.36
CA ALA A 509 9.38 3.98 20.94
C ALA A 509 8.17 4.25 20.01
N ALA A 510 6.99 4.30 20.62
CA ALA A 510 5.74 4.76 20.02
C ALA A 510 5.69 6.30 19.94
N GLN A 511 5.11 6.80 18.84
CA GLN A 511 4.78 8.21 18.67
C GLN A 511 3.53 8.58 19.50
N PRO A 512 3.34 9.86 19.90
CA PRO A 512 2.23 10.27 20.77
C PRO A 512 0.84 9.83 20.32
N ASP A 513 0.53 9.94 19.03
CA ASP A 513 -0.77 9.52 18.51
C ASP A 513 -0.96 8.01 18.54
N GLU A 514 0.10 7.20 18.46
CA GLU A 514 0.02 5.75 18.65
C GLU A 514 -0.28 5.42 20.12
N VAL A 515 0.36 6.13 21.06
CA VAL A 515 0.09 5.97 22.50
C VAL A 515 -1.36 6.31 22.82
N TRP A 516 -1.83 7.44 22.28
CA TRP A 516 -3.17 7.94 22.53
C TRP A 516 -4.23 7.01 21.93
N ASN A 517 -4.09 6.62 20.67
CA ASN A 517 -5.06 5.76 19.98
C ASN A 517 -5.09 4.33 20.53
N ALA A 518 -3.92 3.73 20.80
CA ALA A 518 -3.85 2.38 21.34
C ALA A 518 -4.12 2.31 22.86
N HIS A 519 -4.31 3.46 23.52
CA HIS A 519 -4.50 3.60 24.96
C HIS A 519 -3.43 2.87 25.81
N ARG A 520 -2.19 2.87 25.32
CA ARG A 520 -1.07 2.17 25.97
C ARG A 520 0.26 2.79 25.58
N GLY A 521 1.22 2.76 26.50
CA GLY A 521 2.56 3.26 26.24
C GLY A 521 3.46 3.12 27.45
N ASP A 522 4.76 3.02 27.21
CA ASP A 522 5.75 3.13 28.27
C ASP A 522 5.81 4.57 28.83
N GLY A 523 6.31 4.75 30.06
CA GLY A 523 6.45 6.07 30.68
C GLY A 523 7.25 7.09 29.88
N PHE A 524 8.28 6.67 29.11
CA PHE A 524 8.98 7.58 28.19
C PHE A 524 8.04 8.12 27.12
N GLU A 525 7.22 7.25 26.53
CA GLU A 525 6.29 7.59 25.46
C GLU A 525 5.14 8.46 25.99
N LYS A 526 4.67 8.19 27.21
CA LYS A 526 3.71 9.04 27.94
C LYS A 526 4.28 10.42 28.24
N ALA A 527 5.54 10.53 28.63
CA ALA A 527 6.22 11.81 28.86
C ALA A 527 6.35 12.61 27.55
N VAL A 528 6.71 11.96 26.43
CA VAL A 528 6.76 12.60 25.10
C VAL A 528 5.35 13.03 24.65
N THR A 529 4.33 12.22 24.90
CA THR A 529 2.93 12.56 24.60
C THR A 529 2.46 13.80 25.36
N LEU A 530 2.77 13.88 26.65
CA LEU A 530 2.50 15.07 27.45
C LEU A 530 3.25 16.30 26.91
N ALA A 531 4.51 16.13 26.50
CA ALA A 531 5.31 17.20 25.91
C ALA A 531 4.68 17.75 24.62
N ALA A 532 4.20 16.88 23.72
CA ALA A 532 3.51 17.29 22.50
C ALA A 532 2.24 18.11 22.80
N ILE A 533 1.42 17.65 23.74
CA ILE A 533 0.18 18.35 24.16
C ILE A 533 0.50 19.71 24.78
N LEU A 534 1.47 19.79 25.70
CA LEU A 534 1.85 21.04 26.36
C LEU A 534 2.50 22.04 25.39
N HIS A 535 3.35 21.54 24.48
CA HIS A 535 3.96 22.37 23.45
C HIS A 535 2.92 22.98 22.52
N ALA A 536 1.91 22.21 22.10
CA ALA A 536 0.81 22.72 21.27
C ALA A 536 0.04 23.86 21.95
N ARG A 537 -0.08 23.85 23.29
CA ARG A 537 -0.73 24.91 24.08
C ARG A 537 0.17 26.13 24.31
N SER A 538 1.48 25.93 24.35
CA SER A 538 2.45 26.99 24.63
C SER A 538 3.71 26.80 23.77
N PRO A 539 3.65 27.12 22.47
CA PRO A 539 4.72 26.81 21.52
C PRO A 539 6.06 27.50 21.81
N ALA A 540 6.03 28.64 22.50
CA ALA A 540 7.23 29.37 22.86
C ALA A 540 7.93 28.84 24.14
N ALA A 541 7.27 27.97 24.92
CA ALA A 541 7.81 27.46 26.17
C ALA A 541 8.82 26.33 25.88
N PRO A 542 10.08 26.45 26.34
CA PRO A 542 11.04 25.37 26.21
C PRO A 542 10.73 24.24 27.20
N PHE A 543 11.17 23.03 26.87
CA PHE A 543 11.08 21.89 27.78
C PHE A 543 12.27 20.95 27.63
N THR A 544 12.47 20.11 28.63
CA THR A 544 13.45 19.02 28.58
C THR A 544 12.80 17.69 28.91
N LEU A 545 13.28 16.64 28.23
CA LEU A 545 12.88 15.26 28.46
C LEU A 545 14.11 14.47 28.86
N ARG A 546 14.11 13.95 30.08
CA ARG A 546 15.17 13.10 30.61
C ARG A 546 14.66 11.69 30.78
N ALA A 547 15.32 10.72 30.13
CA ALA A 547 15.07 9.32 30.34
C ALA A 547 16.26 8.68 31.06
N THR A 548 15.97 7.98 32.14
CA THR A 548 16.89 7.07 32.83
C THR A 548 16.38 5.64 32.66
N SER A 549 17.12 4.66 33.16
CA SER A 549 16.72 3.25 33.05
C SER A 549 15.36 2.93 33.69
N GLU A 550 14.90 3.74 34.65
CA GLU A 550 13.70 3.48 35.45
C GLU A 550 12.66 4.61 35.41
N THR A 551 13.06 5.84 35.09
CA THR A 551 12.15 7.00 35.09
C THR A 551 12.39 7.91 33.90
N ALA A 552 11.28 8.34 33.27
CA ALA A 552 11.26 9.41 32.28
C ALA A 552 10.59 10.66 32.86
N THR A 553 11.26 11.80 32.78
CA THR A 553 10.82 13.07 33.37
C THR A 553 10.74 14.14 32.29
N LEU A 554 9.56 14.74 32.15
CA LEU A 554 9.34 15.98 31.41
C LEU A 554 9.48 17.16 32.38
N SER A 555 10.37 18.10 32.08
CA SER A 555 10.41 19.41 32.73
C SER A 555 9.85 20.47 31.79
N PHE A 556 8.71 21.05 32.16
CA PHE A 556 8.00 22.06 31.37
C PHE A 556 7.58 23.21 32.30
N ASP A 557 7.98 24.45 31.95
CA ASP A 557 7.65 25.66 32.72
C ASP A 557 7.96 25.54 34.24
N GLY A 558 9.16 25.02 34.55
CA GLY A 558 9.63 24.86 35.93
C GLY A 558 8.94 23.76 36.75
N LYS A 559 8.08 22.94 36.12
CA LYS A 559 7.43 21.78 36.74
C LYS A 559 7.93 20.49 36.13
N GLU A 560 8.07 19.47 36.98
CA GLU A 560 8.50 18.14 36.57
C GLU A 560 7.32 17.15 36.59
N TYR A 561 7.23 16.34 35.54
CA TYR A 561 6.26 15.26 35.39
C TYR A 561 7.01 13.97 35.13
N ALA A 562 7.00 13.07 36.10
CA ALA A 562 7.72 11.80 36.05
C ALA A 562 6.78 10.62 35.77
N PHE A 563 7.28 9.68 34.96
CA PHE A 563 6.64 8.42 34.62
C PHE A 563 7.65 7.27 34.75
N PRO A 564 7.29 6.14 35.38
CA PRO A 564 8.13 4.94 35.37
C PRO A 564 8.32 4.42 33.93
N THR A 565 9.55 4.08 33.55
CA THR A 565 9.86 3.55 32.21
C THR A 565 10.64 2.25 32.32
N LYS A 566 10.42 1.36 31.35
CA LYS A 566 11.13 0.09 31.15
C LYS A 566 11.97 0.08 29.88
N LYS A 567 12.06 1.21 29.15
CA LYS A 567 12.79 1.31 27.88
C LYS A 567 14.31 1.17 28.03
N GLY A 568 14.85 1.33 29.24
CA GLY A 568 16.30 1.24 29.49
C GLY A 568 17.11 2.35 28.81
N LEU A 569 16.47 3.45 28.44
CA LEU A 569 17.09 4.57 27.72
C LEU A 569 17.87 5.49 28.66
N GLN A 570 18.92 6.11 28.13
CA GLN A 570 19.67 7.18 28.81
C GLN A 570 19.73 8.40 27.88
N LEU A 571 18.75 9.30 28.03
CA LEU A 571 18.54 10.44 27.13
C LEU A 571 18.39 11.73 27.94
N ASP A 572 18.93 12.82 27.41
CA ASP A 572 18.65 14.19 27.86
C ASP A 572 18.39 15.05 26.61
N LEU A 573 17.11 15.30 26.36
CA LEU A 573 16.61 15.99 25.17
C LEU A 573 16.06 17.36 25.57
N ALA A 574 16.26 18.36 24.73
CA ALA A 574 15.72 19.70 24.91
C ALA A 574 14.93 20.14 23.67
N TRP A 575 13.89 20.94 23.90
CA TRP A 575 13.12 21.61 22.85
C TRP A 575 13.10 23.13 23.09
N PRO A 576 13.33 23.97 22.07
CA PRO A 576 13.60 23.62 20.67
C PRO A 576 14.93 22.86 20.51
N LEU A 577 15.02 22.04 19.47
CA LEU A 577 16.24 21.28 19.18
C LEU A 577 17.42 22.23 18.94
N SER A 578 18.56 21.94 19.58
CA SER A 578 19.83 22.58 19.21
C SER A 578 20.26 22.04 17.85
N ILE A 579 20.32 22.94 16.87
CA ILE A 579 20.68 22.65 15.47
C ILE A 579 22.18 22.75 15.29
#